data_AF-A0A2M7Z1F3-F1
#
_entry.id   AF-A0A2M7Z1F3-F1
#
_cell.length_a   1.000
_cell.length_b   1.000
_cell.length_c   1.000
_cell.angle_alpha   90.00
_cell.angle_beta   90.00
_cell.angle_gamma   90.00
#
_symmetry.space_group_name_H-M   'P 1'
#
loop_
_entity.id
_entity.type
_entity.pdbx_description
1 polymer ?
#
loop_
_entity_poly.entity_id
_entity_poly.type
_entity_poly.pdbx_seq_one_letter_code
_entity_poly.pdbx_strand_id
1 'polypeptide(L)'
;MMTDQSSELLAYIQSQIKEITTIHAQAEKALNAVQGKDHVTKWKRKVVDGLEPYVSQAYLQHITKEWLETTYFVGDVFDELADEVDMCRRHLKKLVKDIQTTGIP
;
A
#
# COMPACT_ATOMS: atom_id res chain seq x y z
N MET A 1 21.26 -15.10 5.25
CA MET A 1 20.25 -15.93 4.55
C MET A 1 18.90 -15.26 4.74
N MET A 2 18.07 -15.26 3.72
CA MET A 2 16.71 -14.72 3.77
C MET A 2 15.84 -15.68 4.58
N THR A 3 15.06 -15.17 5.54
CA THR A 3 14.18 -16.03 6.35
C THR A 3 12.92 -16.41 5.57
N ASP A 4 12.25 -17.50 5.95
CA ASP A 4 10.98 -17.90 5.36
C ASP A 4 9.92 -16.79 5.52
N GLN A 5 9.90 -16.14 6.69
CA GLN A 5 9.04 -15.00 6.99
C GLN A 5 9.33 -13.79 6.07
N SER A 6 10.60 -13.50 5.78
CA SER A 6 10.97 -12.42 4.84
C SER A 6 10.50 -12.74 3.42
N SER A 7 10.59 -13.99 3.00
CA SER A 7 10.19 -14.42 1.65
C SER A 7 8.67 -14.36 1.48
N GLU A 8 7.92 -14.81 2.47
CA GLU A 8 6.45 -14.71 2.51
C GLU A 8 5.98 -13.26 2.49
N LEU A 9 6.55 -12.40 3.35
CA LEU A 9 6.23 -10.98 3.39
C LEU A 9 6.52 -10.29 2.05
N LEU A 10 7.63 -10.62 1.39
CA LEU A 10 7.96 -10.04 0.09
C LEU A 10 7.01 -10.49 -1.02
N ALA A 11 6.61 -11.77 -1.03
CA ALA A 11 5.60 -12.26 -1.96
C ALA A 11 4.26 -11.56 -1.73
N TYR A 12 3.88 -11.38 -0.45
CA TYR A 12 2.71 -10.61 -0.07
C TYR A 12 2.79 -9.16 -0.59
N ILE A 13 3.86 -8.42 -0.29
CA ILE A 13 4.01 -7.03 -0.74
C ILE A 13 3.97 -6.91 -2.27
N GLN A 14 4.63 -7.81 -2.98
CA GLN A 14 4.59 -7.84 -4.45
C GLN A 14 3.18 -8.08 -4.99
N SER A 15 2.39 -8.94 -4.34
CA SER A 15 0.97 -9.13 -4.69
C SER A 15 0.16 -7.85 -4.49
N GLN A 16 0.42 -7.11 -3.41
CA GLN A 16 -0.30 -5.88 -3.07
C GLN A 16 0.05 -4.73 -4.02
N ILE A 17 1.31 -4.64 -4.48
CA ILE A 17 1.71 -3.69 -5.54
C ILE A 17 0.95 -3.97 -6.86
N LYS A 18 0.76 -5.25 -7.23
CA LYS A 18 -0.01 -5.62 -8.43
C LYS A 18 -1.50 -5.32 -8.25
N GLU A 19 -2.04 -5.58 -7.07
CA GLU A 19 -3.45 -5.36 -6.75
C GLU A 19 -3.81 -3.87 -6.81
N ILE A 20 -3.06 -2.99 -6.16
CA ILE A 20 -3.33 -1.54 -6.21
C ILE A 20 -3.18 -0.97 -7.62
N THR A 21 -2.21 -1.48 -8.41
CA THR A 21 -2.06 -1.10 -9.82
C THR A 21 -3.28 -1.49 -10.64
N THR A 22 -3.86 -2.66 -10.35
CA THR A 22 -5.10 -3.13 -11.00
C THR A 22 -6.30 -2.28 -10.60
N ILE A 23 -6.44 -1.94 -9.31
CA ILE A 23 -7.53 -1.07 -8.81
C ILE A 23 -7.51 0.27 -9.53
N HIS A 24 -6.33 0.90 -9.66
CA HIS A 24 -6.18 2.18 -10.35
C HIS A 24 -6.60 2.09 -11.83
N ALA A 25 -6.06 1.12 -12.57
CA ALA A 25 -6.38 0.94 -13.98
C ALA A 25 -7.88 0.64 -14.22
N GLN A 26 -8.54 -0.06 -13.29
CA GLN A 26 -9.97 -0.31 -13.36
C GLN A 26 -10.79 0.97 -13.12
N ALA A 27 -10.37 1.82 -12.18
CA ALA A 27 -11.02 3.11 -11.92
C ALA A 27 -10.88 4.06 -13.12
N GLU A 28 -9.70 4.12 -13.74
CA GLU A 28 -9.46 4.88 -14.98
C GLU A 28 -10.35 4.37 -16.12
N LYS A 29 -10.36 3.05 -16.35
CA LYS A 29 -11.18 2.44 -17.41
C LYS A 29 -12.69 2.68 -17.21
N ALA A 30 -13.15 2.66 -15.96
CA ALA A 30 -14.54 2.89 -15.61
C ALA A 30 -14.92 4.37 -15.57
N LEU A 31 -13.94 5.28 -15.70
CA LEU A 31 -14.10 6.72 -15.48
C LEU A 31 -14.80 7.02 -14.14
N ASN A 32 -14.43 6.27 -13.09
CA ASN A 32 -15.04 6.36 -11.78
C ASN A 32 -14.00 6.42 -10.65
N ALA A 33 -13.44 7.62 -10.45
CA ALA A 33 -12.45 7.87 -9.40
C ALA A 33 -13.01 7.70 -7.98
N VAL A 34 -14.30 7.99 -7.76
CA VAL A 34 -14.95 7.83 -6.45
C VAL A 34 -14.96 6.36 -6.03
N GLN A 35 -15.41 5.46 -6.92
CA GLN A 35 -15.36 4.03 -6.66
C GLN A 35 -13.91 3.52 -6.56
N GLY A 36 -12.99 4.07 -7.36
CA GLY A 36 -11.56 3.79 -7.23
C GLY A 36 -11.03 4.11 -5.83
N LYS A 37 -11.37 5.28 -5.29
CA LYS A 37 -10.96 5.74 -3.95
C LYS A 37 -11.52 4.85 -2.84
N ASP A 38 -12.77 4.40 -2.96
CA ASP A 38 -13.35 3.43 -2.04
C ASP A 38 -12.60 2.09 -2.05
N HIS A 39 -12.23 1.61 -3.25
CA HIS A 39 -11.45 0.38 -3.38
C HIS A 39 -10.03 0.54 -2.81
N VAL A 40 -9.35 1.66 -3.07
CA VAL A 40 -8.03 1.96 -2.48
C VAL A 40 -8.12 2.05 -0.96
N THR A 41 -9.15 2.69 -0.41
CA THR A 41 -9.36 2.78 1.05
C THR A 41 -9.53 1.39 1.69
N LYS A 42 -10.34 0.52 1.07
CA LYS A 42 -10.52 -0.87 1.54
C LYS A 42 -9.22 -1.66 1.41
N TRP A 43 -8.49 -1.48 0.30
CA TRP A 43 -7.20 -2.11 0.07
C TRP A 43 -6.17 -1.69 1.12
N LYS A 44 -6.05 -0.39 1.45
CA LYS A 44 -5.13 0.10 2.48
C LYS A 44 -5.33 -0.59 3.83
N ARG A 45 -6.58 -0.72 4.28
CA ARG A 45 -6.92 -1.42 5.54
C ARG A 45 -6.47 -2.88 5.51
N LYS A 46 -6.84 -3.60 4.44
CA LYS A 46 -6.39 -4.98 4.21
C LYS A 46 -4.86 -5.10 4.25
N VAL A 47 -4.13 -4.15 3.67
CA VAL A 47 -2.67 -4.19 3.66
C VAL A 47 -2.08 -3.96 5.04
N VAL A 48 -2.57 -2.97 5.77
CA VAL A 48 -2.15 -2.73 7.16
C VAL A 48 -2.36 -3.99 8.00
N ASP A 49 -3.56 -4.57 7.96
CA ASP A 49 -3.88 -5.80 8.71
C ASP A 49 -2.98 -6.98 8.29
N GLY A 50 -2.70 -7.12 6.98
CA GLY A 50 -1.83 -8.19 6.48
C GLY A 50 -0.34 -8.02 6.80
N LEU A 51 0.10 -6.82 7.17
CA LEU A 51 1.48 -6.56 7.60
C LEU A 51 1.69 -6.88 9.09
N GLU A 52 0.63 -6.79 9.92
CA GLU A 52 0.68 -6.94 11.38
C GLU A 52 1.47 -8.18 11.86
N PRO A 53 1.35 -9.39 11.26
CA PRO A 53 2.08 -10.56 11.74
C PRO A 53 3.60 -10.51 11.49
N TYR A 54 4.07 -9.58 10.66
CA TYR A 54 5.44 -9.57 10.16
C TYR A 54 6.26 -8.42 10.72
N VAL A 55 5.68 -7.23 10.79
CA VAL A 55 6.40 -5.98 11.09
C VAL A 55 6.28 -5.57 12.55
N SER A 56 7.17 -4.70 13.01
CA SER A 56 7.07 -4.13 14.35
C SER A 56 5.80 -3.28 14.52
N GLN A 57 5.31 -3.21 15.76
CA GLN A 57 4.17 -2.35 16.10
C GLN A 57 4.44 -0.87 15.77
N ALA A 58 5.68 -0.40 15.93
CA ALA A 58 6.07 0.96 15.60
C ALA A 58 5.93 1.25 14.10
N TYR A 59 6.37 0.31 13.25
CA TYR A 59 6.15 0.41 11.80
C TYR A 59 4.67 0.37 11.45
N LEU A 60 3.89 -0.53 12.08
CA LEU A 60 2.46 -0.66 11.84
C LEU A 60 1.70 0.63 12.19
N GLN A 61 2.04 1.26 13.32
CA GLN A 61 1.48 2.56 13.71
C GLN A 61 1.84 3.67 12.72
N HIS A 62 3.10 3.71 12.27
CA HIS A 62 3.54 4.69 11.28
C HIS A 62 2.75 4.55 9.97
N ILE A 63 2.66 3.35 9.40
CA ILE A 63 1.98 3.14 8.12
C ILE A 63 0.46 3.34 8.24
N THR A 64 -0.14 2.97 9.37
CA THR A 64 -1.56 3.24 9.68
C THR A 64 -1.84 4.73 9.65
N LYS A 65 -1.03 5.52 10.34
CA LYS A 65 -1.17 6.98 10.36
C LYS A 65 -1.03 7.58 8.96
N GLU A 66 0.02 7.19 8.23
CA GLU A 66 0.29 7.70 6.89
C GLU A 66 -0.83 7.36 5.89
N TRP A 67 -1.41 6.15 5.98
CA TRP A 67 -2.33 5.67 4.95
C TRP A 67 -3.80 5.86 5.28
N LEU A 68 -4.20 5.71 6.55
CA LEU A 68 -5.60 5.63 6.96
C LEU A 68 -6.07 6.87 7.73
N GLU A 69 -5.17 7.60 8.36
CA GLU A 69 -5.52 8.75 9.21
C GLU A 69 -5.16 10.08 8.57
N THR A 70 -4.20 10.09 7.65
CA THR A 70 -3.80 11.30 6.93
C THR A 70 -4.67 11.49 5.70
N THR A 71 -5.36 12.63 5.63
CA THR A 71 -6.18 12.97 4.46
C THR A 71 -5.50 14.02 3.60
N TYR A 72 -5.33 13.71 2.32
CA TYR A 72 -4.84 14.63 1.31
C TYR A 72 -6.02 14.99 0.41
N PHE A 73 -6.44 16.26 0.45
CA PHE A 73 -7.48 16.81 -0.42
C PHE A 73 -6.85 17.88 -1.29
N VAL A 74 -6.67 17.58 -2.57
CA VAL A 74 -6.09 18.53 -3.52
C VAL A 74 -6.66 18.27 -4.91
N GLY A 75 -7.60 19.12 -5.34
CA GLY A 75 -7.98 19.22 -6.76
C GLY A 75 -8.92 18.13 -7.28
N ASP A 76 -8.55 17.55 -8.42
CA ASP A 76 -9.36 16.57 -9.16
C ASP A 76 -9.31 15.18 -8.51
N VAL A 77 -10.45 14.49 -8.43
CA VAL A 77 -10.56 13.20 -7.75
C VAL A 77 -9.72 12.11 -8.43
N PHE A 78 -9.48 12.19 -9.74
CA PHE A 78 -8.55 11.28 -10.42
C PHE A 78 -7.11 11.57 -10.06
N ASP A 79 -6.71 12.84 -9.98
CA ASP A 79 -5.36 13.22 -9.57
C ASP A 79 -5.10 12.78 -8.12
N GLU A 80 -6.07 13.00 -7.23
CA GLU A 80 -6.01 12.52 -5.84
C GLU A 80 -5.85 11.00 -5.77
N LEU A 81 -6.62 10.26 -6.56
CA LEU A 81 -6.54 8.80 -6.62
C LEU A 81 -5.18 8.33 -7.14
N ALA A 82 -4.67 8.96 -8.20
CA ALA A 82 -3.38 8.63 -8.79
C ALA A 82 -2.23 8.88 -7.80
N ASP A 83 -2.24 10.03 -7.12
CA ASP A 83 -1.26 10.39 -6.10
C ASP A 83 -1.29 9.43 -4.90
N GLU A 84 -2.48 9.08 -4.44
CA GLU A 84 -2.69 8.12 -3.34
C GLU A 84 -2.14 6.73 -3.71
N VAL A 85 -2.43 6.27 -4.93
CA VAL A 85 -1.91 5.01 -5.45
C VAL A 85 -0.39 5.04 -5.59
N ASP A 86 0.19 6.12 -6.12
CA ASP A 86 1.64 6.22 -6.28
C ASP A 86 2.36 6.28 -4.93
N MET A 87 1.84 7.03 -3.96
CA MET A 87 2.35 7.05 -2.59
C MET A 87 2.38 5.64 -1.98
N CYS A 88 1.26 4.90 -2.04
CA CYS A 88 1.20 3.53 -1.51
C CYS A 88 2.21 2.61 -2.22
N ARG A 89 2.33 2.69 -3.56
CA ARG A 89 3.32 1.91 -4.33
C ARG A 89 4.75 2.26 -3.93
N ARG A 90 5.07 3.54 -3.71
CA ARG A 90 6.40 3.99 -3.27
C ARG A 90 6.73 3.43 -1.88
N HIS A 91 5.80 3.50 -0.94
CA HIS A 91 5.98 2.95 0.41
C HIS A 91 6.22 1.43 0.37
N LEU A 92 5.44 0.68 -0.42
CA LEU A 92 5.64 -0.78 -0.56
C LEU A 92 6.97 -1.13 -1.23
N LYS A 93 7.38 -0.40 -2.27
CA LYS A 93 8.69 -0.59 -2.91
C LYS A 93 9.85 -0.29 -1.95
N LYS A 94 9.69 0.75 -1.11
CA LYS A 94 10.66 1.07 -0.06
C LYS A 94 10.73 -0.07 0.96
N LEU A 95 9.60 -0.57 1.45
CA LEU A 95 9.55 -1.69 2.38
C LEU A 95 10.23 -2.95 1.80
N VAL A 96 10.02 -3.27 0.52
CA VAL A 96 10.75 -4.36 -0.15
C VAL A 96 12.26 -4.17 -0.04
N LYS A 97 12.75 -2.97 -0.36
CA LYS A 97 14.18 -2.63 -0.30
C LYS A 97 14.70 -2.71 1.14
N ASP A 98 13.94 -2.22 2.10
CA ASP A 98 14.32 -2.25 3.52
C ASP A 98 14.42 -3.71 4.02
N ILE A 99 13.44 -4.57 3.70
CA ILE A 99 13.50 -6.01 4.03
C ILE A 99 14.74 -6.68 3.43
N GLN A 100 15.09 -6.35 2.19
CA GLN A 100 16.24 -6.93 1.50
C GLN A 100 17.60 -6.45 2.03
N THR A 101 17.65 -5.26 2.64
CA THR A 101 18.92 -4.60 3.04
C THR A 101 19.15 -4.61 4.54
N THR A 102 18.10 -4.38 5.33
CA THR A 102 18.16 -4.24 6.79
C THR A 102 17.32 -5.29 7.52
N GLY A 103 16.48 -6.05 6.81
CA GLY A 103 15.54 -7.01 7.41
C GLY A 103 14.15 -6.41 7.66
N ILE A 104 13.26 -7.21 8.23
CA ILE A 104 11.87 -6.80 8.48
C ILE A 104 11.85 -5.72 9.56
N PRO A 105 11.28 -4.52 9.30
CA PRO A 105 11.23 -3.41 10.24
C PRO A 105 10.19 -3.60 11.34
#